data_AF-A0A1F9YYK9-F1
#
_entry.id   AF-A0A1F9YYK9-F1
#
_cell.length_a   1.000
_cell.length_b   1.000
_cell.length_c   1.000
_cell.angle_alpha   90.00
_cell.angle_beta   90.00
_cell.angle_gamma   90.00
#
_symmetry.space_group_name_H-M   'P 1'
#
loop_
_entity.id
_entity.type
_entity.pdbx_description
1 polymer ?
#
loop_
_entity_poly.entity_id
_entity_poly.type
_entity_poly.pdbx_seq_one_letter_code
_entity_poly.pdbx_strand_id
1 'polypeptide(L)'
;MMVDDHEMDAEKLKEVMSVISTEIPKLLDALNKQLSNPESAKKMGEVVAQFYKQMIDSGMGPKEAYALTEKFMSSFSLGGMIGKVFAGGKTKDDIDEMVEERIKERIRKKMSDD
;
A
#
# COMPACT_ATOMS: atom_id res chain seq x y z
N MET A 1 0.55 -52.27 -10.05
CA MET A 1 -0.44 -51.19 -10.27
C MET A 1 0.10 -49.97 -9.56
N MET A 2 0.82 -49.11 -10.28
CA MET A 2 0.33 -47.91 -10.95
C MET A 2 -0.22 -46.89 -9.94
N VAL A 3 0.50 -45.78 -9.85
CA VAL A 3 0.27 -44.62 -9.00
C VAL A 3 -0.99 -43.91 -9.52
N ASP A 4 -2.01 -43.76 -8.67
CA ASP A 4 -3.24 -43.04 -9.02
C ASP A 4 -2.95 -41.54 -9.16
N ASP A 5 -3.34 -41.01 -10.31
CA ASP A 5 -3.14 -39.63 -10.73
C ASP A 5 -4.00 -38.68 -9.89
N HIS A 6 -3.35 -37.66 -9.33
CA HIS A 6 -4.02 -36.52 -8.71
C HIS A 6 -4.64 -35.63 -9.81
N GLU A 7 -5.72 -36.10 -10.46
CA GLU A 7 -6.57 -35.20 -11.25
C GLU A 7 -7.35 -34.30 -10.29
N MET A 8 -6.80 -33.11 -10.03
CA MET A 8 -7.49 -32.05 -9.33
C MET A 8 -8.64 -31.57 -10.23
N ASP A 9 -9.83 -32.11 -10.01
CA ASP A 9 -11.06 -31.78 -10.73
C ASP A 9 -11.22 -30.26 -10.86
N ALA A 10 -11.32 -29.80 -12.11
CA ALA A 10 -11.41 -28.38 -12.44
C ALA A 10 -12.58 -27.69 -11.74
N GLU A 11 -13.68 -28.40 -11.45
CA GLU A 11 -14.80 -27.84 -10.69
C GLU A 11 -14.45 -27.59 -9.22
N LYS A 12 -13.77 -28.55 -8.57
CA LYS A 12 -13.29 -28.38 -7.19
C LYS A 12 -12.23 -27.28 -7.09
N LEU A 13 -11.34 -27.17 -8.08
CA LEU A 13 -10.38 -26.07 -8.14
C LEU A 13 -11.11 -24.72 -8.25
N LYS A 14 -12.13 -24.62 -9.10
CA LYS A 14 -12.93 -23.41 -9.27
C LYS A 14 -13.65 -23.01 -7.98
N GLU A 15 -14.18 -23.98 -7.23
CA GLU A 15 -14.84 -23.74 -5.95
C GLU A 15 -13.84 -23.20 -4.91
N VAL A 16 -12.68 -23.85 -4.75
CA VAL A 16 -11.62 -23.39 -3.84
C VAL A 16 -11.12 -22.00 -4.22
N MET A 17 -10.90 -21.74 -5.51
CA MET A 17 -10.49 -20.43 -6.01
C MET A 17 -11.54 -19.35 -5.76
N SER A 18 -12.84 -19.69 -5.87
CA SER A 18 -13.94 -18.78 -5.58
C SER A 18 -14.03 -18.43 -4.09
N VAL A 19 -13.75 -19.38 -3.20
CA VAL A 19 -13.69 -19.12 -1.75
C VAL A 19 -12.50 -18.21 -1.44
N ILE A 20 -11.33 -18.50 -2.00
CA ILE A 20 -10.12 -17.70 -1.81
C ILE A 20 -10.29 -16.27 -2.32
N SER A 21 -10.87 -16.09 -3.52
CA SER A 21 -11.13 -14.78 -4.11
C SER A 21 -12.16 -13.95 -3.34
N THR A 22 -12.94 -14.59 -2.47
CA THR A 22 -13.96 -13.94 -1.65
C THR A 22 -13.46 -13.64 -0.23
N GLU A 23 -12.80 -14.60 0.41
CA GLU A 23 -12.43 -14.49 1.83
C GLU A 23 -11.12 -13.73 2.04
N ILE A 24 -10.15 -13.85 1.13
CA ILE A 24 -8.89 -13.09 1.25
C ILE A 24 -9.14 -11.57 1.18
N PRO A 25 -9.91 -11.04 0.20
CA PRO A 25 -10.20 -9.61 0.16
C PRO A 25 -10.97 -9.11 1.39
N LYS A 26 -11.94 -9.88 1.90
CA LYS A 26 -12.68 -9.52 3.12
C LYS A 26 -11.78 -9.40 4.34
N LEU A 27 -10.80 -10.30 4.48
CA LEU A 27 -9.82 -10.25 5.56
C LEU A 27 -8.92 -9.01 5.45
N LEU A 28 -8.48 -8.67 4.23
CA LEU A 28 -7.71 -7.45 3.98
C LEU A 28 -8.52 -6.18 4.28
N ASP A 29 -9.79 -6.14 3.90
CA ASP A 29 -10.70 -5.03 4.20
C ASP A 29 -10.95 -4.88 5.71
N ALA A 30 -11.09 -5.99 6.43
CA ALA A 30 -11.25 -5.99 7.88
C ALA A 30 -9.99 -5.46 8.58
N LEU A 31 -8.80 -5.87 8.12
CA LEU A 31 -7.52 -5.33 8.60
C LEU A 31 -7.40 -3.82 8.30
N ASN A 32 -7.78 -3.39 7.10
CA ASN A 32 -7.71 -1.99 6.69
C ASN A 32 -8.64 -1.07 7.52
N LYS A 33 -9.86 -1.55 7.83
CA LYS A 33 -10.79 -0.84 8.73
C LYS A 33 -10.25 -0.71 10.15
N GLN A 34 -9.53 -1.72 10.65
CA GLN A 34 -8.88 -1.69 11.96
C GLN A 34 -7.67 -0.72 11.99
N LEU A 35 -7.02 -0.51 10.84
CA LEU A 35 -5.87 0.39 10.70
C LEU A 35 -6.23 1.89 10.58
N SER A 36 -7.51 2.25 10.58
CA SER A 36 -7.99 3.64 10.35
C SER A 36 -8.11 4.53 11.62
N ASN A 37 -7.55 4.11 12.77
CA ASN A 37 -7.49 4.89 14.02
C ASN A 37 -6.09 5.54 14.17
N PRO A 38 -5.93 6.80 14.65
CA PRO A 38 -4.63 7.41 14.99
C PRO A 38 -3.66 6.55 15.82
N GLU A 39 -4.13 5.57 16.61
CA GLU A 39 -3.25 4.54 17.23
C GLU A 39 -2.46 3.70 16.21
N SER A 40 -3.01 3.49 15.01
CA SER A 40 -2.43 2.68 13.96
C SER A 40 -1.22 3.34 13.29
N ALA A 41 -1.18 4.68 13.22
CA ALA A 41 -0.01 5.41 12.74
C ALA A 41 1.17 5.31 13.71
N LYS A 42 0.90 5.39 15.02
CA LYS A 42 1.92 5.19 16.07
C LYS A 42 2.47 3.77 16.03
N LYS A 43 1.60 2.77 15.97
CA LYS A 43 1.99 1.35 15.88
C LYS A 43 2.77 1.04 14.60
N MET A 44 2.40 1.65 13.48
CA MET A 44 3.17 1.56 12.23
C MET A 44 4.58 2.16 12.39
N GLY A 45 4.68 3.33 13.03
CA GLY A 45 5.97 3.95 13.35
C GLY A 45 6.86 3.05 14.23
N GLU A 46 6.28 2.37 15.22
CA GLU A 46 6.99 1.40 16.08
C GLU A 46 7.51 0.20 15.28
N VAL A 47 6.70 -0.36 14.37
CA VAL A 47 7.10 -1.49 13.50
C VAL A 47 8.25 -1.09 12.57
N VAL A 48 8.15 0.09 11.93
CA VAL A 48 9.19 0.63 11.06
C VAL A 48 10.50 0.84 11.83
N ALA A 49 10.42 1.41 13.03
CA ALA A 49 11.59 1.64 13.89
C ALA A 49 12.25 0.32 14.33
N GLN A 50 11.45 -0.68 14.70
CA GLN A 50 11.98 -2.02 15.05
C GLN A 50 12.64 -2.71 13.86
N PHE A 51 12.07 -2.60 12.66
CA PHE A 51 12.64 -3.16 11.45
C PHE A 51 14.03 -2.57 11.15
N TYR A 52 14.17 -1.24 11.20
CA TYR A 52 15.47 -0.58 11.07
C TYR A 52 16.48 -1.05 12.12
N LYS A 53 16.06 -1.07 13.40
CA LYS A 53 16.93 -1.48 14.51
C LYS A 53 17.45 -2.91 14.34
N GLN A 54 16.59 -3.86 13.96
CA GLN A 54 17.00 -5.25 13.74
C GLN A 54 18.00 -5.40 12.59
N MET A 55 17.92 -4.57 11.55
CA MET A 55 18.92 -4.57 10.49
C MET A 55 20.28 -4.08 10.99
N ILE A 56 20.31 -3.02 11.78
CA ILE A 56 21.57 -2.55 12.42
C ILE A 56 22.12 -3.61 13.37
N ASP A 57 21.29 -4.17 14.23
CA ASP A 57 21.68 -5.18 15.23
C ASP A 57 22.20 -6.48 14.57
N SER A 58 21.76 -6.79 13.34
CA SER A 58 22.26 -7.91 12.54
C SER A 58 23.54 -7.59 11.73
N GLY A 59 24.10 -6.39 11.90
CA GLY A 59 25.36 -5.98 11.29
C GLY A 59 25.23 -5.29 9.93
N MET A 60 24.03 -4.91 9.51
CA MET A 60 23.84 -4.13 8.29
C MET A 60 24.33 -2.69 8.48
N GLY A 61 24.94 -2.13 7.44
CA GLY A 61 25.36 -0.74 7.42
C GLY A 61 24.16 0.23 7.58
N PRO A 62 24.33 1.37 8.28
CA PRO A 62 23.23 2.30 8.53
C PRO A 62 22.54 2.85 7.29
N LYS A 63 23.28 3.01 6.18
CA LYS A 63 22.72 3.53 4.92
C LYS A 63 21.87 2.48 4.21
N GLU A 64 22.34 1.25 4.17
CA GLU A 64 21.67 0.10 3.56
C GLU A 64 20.38 -0.24 4.34
N ALA A 65 20.46 -0.26 5.66
CA ALA A 65 19.32 -0.47 6.54
C ALA A 65 18.26 0.64 6.38
N TYR A 66 18.68 1.89 6.25
CA TYR A 66 17.77 3.01 6.01
C TYR A 66 17.04 2.85 4.66
N ALA A 67 17.78 2.57 3.58
CA ALA A 67 17.20 2.39 2.25
C ALA A 67 16.19 1.23 2.18
N LEU A 68 16.46 0.12 2.89
CA LEU A 68 15.52 -1.00 2.99
C LEU A 68 14.29 -0.66 3.85
N THR A 69 14.48 0.08 4.94
CA THR A 69 13.37 0.57 5.78
C THR A 69 12.47 1.52 4.99
N GLU A 70 13.04 2.41 4.19
CA GLU A 70 12.29 3.33 3.33
C GLU A 70 11.45 2.58 2.28
N LYS A 71 12.01 1.53 1.68
CA LYS A 71 11.27 0.64 0.77
C LYS A 71 10.16 -0.14 1.49
N PHE A 72 10.43 -0.62 2.70
CA PHE A 72 9.44 -1.30 3.55
C PHE A 72 8.29 -0.35 3.93
N MET A 73 8.59 0.88 4.35
CA MET A 73 7.61 1.94 4.56
C MET A 73 6.79 2.23 3.30
N SER A 74 7.48 2.34 2.16
CA SER A 74 6.86 2.59 0.86
C SER A 74 5.89 1.47 0.50
N SER A 75 6.18 0.21 0.83
CA SER A 75 5.27 -0.91 0.60
C SER A 75 3.93 -0.80 1.33
N PHE A 76 3.91 -0.20 2.53
CA PHE A 76 2.65 0.13 3.22
C PHE A 76 1.91 1.27 2.54
N SER A 77 2.64 2.26 2.02
CA SER A 77 2.05 3.38 1.27
C SER A 77 1.57 2.98 -0.12
N LEU A 78 2.10 1.90 -0.72
CA LEU A 78 1.62 1.35 -1.98
C LEU A 78 0.18 0.86 -1.84
N GLY A 79 -0.25 0.33 -0.70
CA GLY A 79 -1.67 0.00 -0.49
C GLY A 79 -2.61 1.21 -0.62
N GLY A 80 -2.20 2.38 -0.13
CA GLY A 80 -2.98 3.62 -0.20
C GLY A 80 -2.75 4.44 -1.49
N MET A 81 -1.59 4.32 -2.12
CA MET A 81 -1.23 5.03 -3.34
C MET A 81 -1.68 4.27 -4.59
N ILE A 82 -1.59 2.93 -4.61
CA ILE A 82 -2.24 2.06 -5.59
C ILE A 82 -3.75 2.13 -5.40
N GLY A 83 -4.26 2.15 -4.17
CA GLY A 83 -5.67 2.41 -3.90
C GLY A 83 -6.15 3.74 -4.47
N LYS A 84 -5.37 4.82 -4.38
CA LYS A 84 -5.71 6.12 -4.98
C LYS A 84 -5.53 6.16 -6.51
N VAL A 85 -4.58 5.42 -7.06
CA VAL A 85 -4.35 5.30 -8.52
C VAL A 85 -5.44 4.43 -9.18
N PHE A 86 -5.92 3.39 -8.49
CA PHE A 86 -6.96 2.48 -8.98
C PHE A 86 -8.39 2.91 -8.60
N ALA A 87 -8.60 3.65 -7.50
CA ALA A 87 -9.92 4.18 -7.13
C ALA A 87 -10.27 5.53 -7.78
N GLY A 88 -9.35 6.15 -8.52
CA GLY A 88 -9.59 7.42 -9.21
C GLY A 88 -8.61 7.61 -10.35
N GLY A 89 -8.89 6.99 -11.49
CA GLY A 89 -8.11 7.14 -12.71
C GLY A 89 -7.96 8.62 -13.08
N LYS A 90 -6.75 9.14 -12.91
CA LYS A 90 -6.30 10.41 -13.46
C LYS A 90 -4.84 10.25 -13.91
N THR A 91 -4.58 10.57 -15.16
CA THR A 91 -3.25 10.47 -15.77
C THR A 91 -2.33 11.53 -15.18
N LYS A 92 -1.02 11.40 -15.46
CA LYS A 92 -0.02 12.39 -15.04
C LYS A 92 -0.39 13.82 -15.51
N ASP A 93 -1.01 13.93 -16.69
CA ASP A 93 -1.47 15.19 -17.27
C ASP A 93 -2.57 15.86 -16.44
N ASP A 94 -3.51 15.06 -15.90
CA ASP A 94 -4.57 15.57 -15.02
C ASP A 94 -4.02 16.11 -13.69
N ILE A 95 -2.89 15.55 -13.23
CA ILE A 95 -2.23 15.99 -12.00
C ILE A 95 -1.52 17.33 -12.24
N ASP A 96 -0.83 17.48 -13.37
CA ASP A 96 -0.12 18.71 -13.73
C ASP A 96 -1.10 19.88 -13.93
N GLU A 97 -2.24 19.65 -14.60
CA GLU A 97 -3.30 20.67 -14.76
C GLU A 97 -3.88 21.12 -13.42
N MET A 98 -4.13 20.18 -12.49
CA MET A 98 -4.61 20.50 -11.14
C MET A 98 -3.58 21.30 -10.31
N VAL A 99 -2.30 21.04 -10.49
CA VAL A 99 -1.22 21.78 -9.80
C VAL A 99 -1.15 23.21 -10.34
N GLU A 100 -1.21 23.40 -11.65
CA GLU A 100 -1.21 24.74 -12.27
C GLU A 100 -2.40 25.58 -11.80
N GLU A 101 -3.62 25.03 -11.82
CA GLU A 101 -4.82 25.78 -11.42
C GLU A 101 -4.76 26.24 -9.96
N ARG A 102 -4.25 25.39 -9.05
CA ARG A 102 -4.07 25.77 -7.65
C ARG A 102 -2.98 26.82 -7.42
N ILE A 103 -1.98 26.90 -8.30
CA ILE A 103 -0.94 27.94 -8.24
C ILE A 103 -1.54 29.25 -8.74
N LYS A 104 -2.24 29.24 -9.88
CA LYS A 104 -2.90 30.43 -10.45
C LYS A 104 -3.93 31.02 -9.47
N GLU A 105 -4.73 30.17 -8.81
CA GLU A 105 -5.73 30.62 -7.84
C GLU A 105 -5.08 31.27 -6.61
N ARG A 106 -3.97 30.72 -6.11
CA ARG A 106 -3.22 31.31 -4.98
C ARG A 106 -2.58 32.65 -5.34
N ILE A 107 -2.05 32.78 -6.55
CA ILE A 107 -1.49 34.05 -7.03
C ILE A 107 -2.61 35.08 -7.17
N ARG A 108 -3.74 34.72 -7.77
CA ARG A 108 -4.90 35.61 -7.92
C ARG A 108 -5.43 36.09 -6.56
N LYS A 109 -5.58 35.19 -5.58
CA LYS A 109 -5.99 35.56 -4.22
C LYS A 109 -4.99 36.53 -3.58
N LYS A 110 -3.69 36.26 -3.67
CA LYS A 110 -2.65 37.17 -3.17
C LYS A 110 -2.62 38.54 -3.83
N MET A 111 -3.02 38.64 -5.11
CA MET A 111 -3.10 39.91 -5.83
C MET A 111 -4.44 40.64 -5.65
N SER A 112 -5.45 39.99 -5.07
CA SER A 112 -6.75 40.60 -4.78
C SER A 112 -6.87 41.08 -3.32
N ASP A 113 -5.93 40.67 -2.48
CA ASP A 113 -5.83 41.02 -1.06
C ASP A 113 -4.82 42.18 -0.81
N ASP A 114 -4.27 42.78 -1.88
CA ASP A 114 -3.46 44.02 -1.93
C ASP A 114 -4.22 45.11 -2.71
#